data_AF-A0A086A085-F1
#
_entry.id   AF-A0A086A085-F1
#
_cell.length_a   1.000
_cell.length_b   1.000
_cell.length_c   1.000
_cell.angle_alpha   90.00
_cell.angle_beta   90.00
_cell.angle_gamma   90.00
#
_symmetry.space_group_name_H-M   'P 1'
#
loop_
_entity.id
_entity.type
_entity.pdbx_description
1 polymer ?
#
loop_
_entity_poly.entity_id
_entity_poly.type
_entity_poly.pdbx_seq_one_letter_code
_entity_poly.pdbx_strand_id
1 'polypeptide(L)'
;MSEKHFVVQGATCQCKFSVEPKTDKLKVKTQSKHYANDKDGKDKLIASDKDIGQTLEKNTFGKCKMQPNGSGDYLPCKATITKWSGFYEKMILSNQGKILLEDSKGTCPIGGPDCISVKDHGQTSEVTKKNVENSKPEVLNEIFPGVNFEDLGNAVLMIEK
;
A
#
# COMPACT_ATOMS: atom_id res chain seq x y z
N MET A 1 -19.97 3.74 4.69
CA MET A 1 -19.02 2.63 4.42
C MET A 1 -17.74 3.30 3.99
N SER A 2 -16.70 3.36 4.83
CA SER A 2 -15.43 3.95 4.41
C SER A 2 -14.86 3.15 3.25
N GLU A 3 -14.47 3.84 2.18
CA GLU A 3 -13.80 3.24 1.03
C GLU A 3 -12.44 2.72 1.49
N LYS A 4 -12.32 1.39 1.64
CA LYS A 4 -11.05 0.77 2.02
C LYS A 4 -10.23 0.48 0.78
N HIS A 5 -8.98 0.91 0.78
CA HIS A 5 -8.07 0.67 -0.33
C HIS A 5 -7.29 -0.64 -0.16
N PHE A 6 -7.02 -1.31 -1.29
CA PHE A 6 -6.13 -2.48 -1.31
C PHE A 6 -4.67 -2.04 -1.15
N VAL A 7 -3.88 -2.85 -0.48
CA VAL A 7 -2.45 -2.60 -0.33
C VAL A 7 -1.72 -3.10 -1.58
N VAL A 8 -0.86 -2.27 -2.15
CA VAL A 8 -0.05 -2.61 -3.33
C VAL A 8 1.44 -2.56 -3.04
N GLN A 9 2.24 -3.03 -3.99
CA GLN A 9 3.68 -2.86 -4.06
C GLN A 9 4.08 -1.42 -3.74
N GLY A 10 5.05 -1.25 -2.84
CA GLY A 10 5.50 0.08 -2.40
C GLY A 10 4.70 0.67 -1.25
N ALA A 11 3.67 -0.03 -0.74
CA ALA A 11 2.95 0.35 0.45
C ALA A 11 3.90 0.57 1.64
N THR A 12 3.65 1.62 2.41
CA THR A 12 4.50 1.99 3.53
C THR A 12 3.96 1.39 4.82
N CYS A 13 4.77 0.59 5.49
CA CYS A 13 4.44 -0.04 6.77
C CYS A 13 5.18 0.64 7.92
N GLN A 14 4.59 0.58 9.13
CA GLN A 14 5.20 1.11 10.35
C GLN A 14 4.96 0.14 11.52
N CYS A 15 5.97 -0.05 12.36
CA CYS A 15 5.85 -0.80 13.61
C CYS A 15 5.54 0.13 14.79
N LYS A 16 4.53 -0.22 15.61
CA LYS A 16 4.15 0.53 16.83
C LYS A 16 5.22 0.54 17.92
N PHE A 17 6.11 -0.46 17.92
CA PHE A 17 7.19 -0.60 18.90
C PHE A 17 8.52 -0.04 18.42
N SER A 18 8.55 0.67 17.30
CA SER A 18 9.80 1.33 16.91
C SER A 18 10.10 2.50 17.84
N VAL A 19 11.38 2.65 18.22
CA VAL A 19 11.87 3.78 19.04
C VAL A 19 11.74 5.07 18.25
N GLU A 20 12.21 5.04 16.99
CA GLU A 20 12.03 6.10 16.02
C GLU A 20 10.98 5.62 15.00
N PRO A 21 9.98 6.41 14.64
CA PRO A 21 8.92 6.01 13.70
C PRO A 21 9.43 5.91 12.26
N LYS A 22 10.40 5.03 12.00
CA LYS A 22 10.86 4.73 10.65
C LYS A 22 9.82 3.84 9.98
N THR A 23 9.61 4.15 8.72
CA THR A 23 8.73 3.41 7.85
C THR A 23 9.54 2.64 6.83
N ASP A 24 8.97 1.55 6.33
CA ASP A 24 9.60 0.70 5.31
C ASP A 24 8.57 0.32 4.24
N LYS A 25 9.05 0.03 3.03
CA LYS A 25 8.20 -0.29 1.88
C LYS A 25 7.99 -1.79 1.75
N LEU A 26 6.74 -2.19 1.54
CA LEU A 26 6.35 -3.57 1.28
C LEU A 26 6.62 -3.94 -0.18
N LYS A 27 7.34 -5.04 -0.37
CA LYS A 27 7.60 -5.66 -1.68
C LYS A 27 6.84 -6.98 -1.77
N VAL A 28 5.83 -6.99 -2.61
CA VAL A 28 5.06 -8.18 -3.00
C VAL A 28 5.95 -9.10 -3.81
N LYS A 29 6.16 -10.32 -3.32
CA LYS A 29 6.96 -11.36 -3.99
C LYS A 29 6.13 -12.60 -4.33
N THR A 30 4.93 -12.69 -3.77
CA THR A 30 4.12 -13.92 -3.81
C THR A 30 3.23 -14.03 -5.04
N GLN A 31 2.99 -12.93 -5.76
CA GLN A 31 2.12 -12.91 -6.93
C GLN A 31 2.59 -11.86 -7.95
N SER A 32 2.35 -12.12 -9.23
CA SER A 32 2.81 -11.30 -10.37
C SER A 32 1.70 -11.00 -11.40
N LYS A 33 0.44 -11.28 -11.05
CA LYS A 33 -0.69 -11.27 -12.01
C LYS A 33 -1.75 -10.23 -11.70
N HIS A 34 -1.92 -9.86 -10.42
CA HIS A 34 -2.99 -8.98 -9.98
C HIS A 34 -2.43 -7.62 -9.63
N TYR A 35 -2.82 -6.61 -10.41
CA TYR A 35 -2.42 -5.22 -10.21
C TYR A 35 -3.64 -4.41 -9.80
N ALA A 36 -3.45 -3.40 -8.96
CA ALA A 36 -4.52 -2.47 -8.59
C ALA A 36 -4.16 -1.03 -8.99
N ASN A 37 -5.10 -0.39 -9.66
CA ASN A 37 -5.00 1.02 -10.08
C ASN A 37 -3.74 1.33 -10.92
N ASP A 38 -3.37 0.41 -11.79
CA ASP A 38 -2.23 0.50 -12.69
C ASP A 38 -2.71 0.18 -14.10
N LYS A 39 -2.68 1.19 -14.98
CA LYS A 39 -3.16 1.08 -16.36
C LYS A 39 -2.29 0.14 -17.21
N ASP A 40 -1.00 0.06 -16.88
CA ASP A 40 -0.02 -0.77 -17.59
C ASP A 40 0.17 -2.14 -16.94
N GLY A 41 -0.26 -2.30 -15.68
CA GLY A 41 -0.21 -3.56 -14.93
C GLY A 41 1.22 -4.06 -14.74
N LYS A 42 2.12 -3.19 -14.27
CA LYS A 42 3.56 -3.49 -14.14
C LYS A 42 4.10 -3.25 -12.74
N ASP A 43 3.63 -2.21 -12.06
CA ASP A 43 4.29 -1.69 -10.86
C ASP A 43 3.45 -1.87 -9.59
N LYS A 44 2.11 -1.81 -9.67
CA LYS A 44 1.22 -1.86 -8.48
C LYS A 44 0.62 -3.24 -8.20
N LEU A 45 1.48 -4.23 -7.97
CA LEU A 45 1.05 -5.58 -7.57
C LEU A 45 0.30 -5.57 -6.23
N ILE A 46 -0.85 -6.23 -6.16
CA ILE A 46 -1.64 -6.35 -4.92
C ILE A 46 -0.93 -7.24 -3.89
N ALA A 47 -0.80 -6.76 -2.67
CA ALA A 47 -0.22 -7.53 -1.57
C ALA A 47 -1.23 -8.55 -0.99
N SER A 48 -0.71 -9.70 -0.59
CA SER A 48 -1.49 -10.81 -0.05
C SER A 48 -1.09 -11.19 1.37
N ASP A 49 -1.97 -11.88 2.09
CA ASP A 49 -1.68 -12.43 3.43
C ASP A 49 -0.51 -13.44 3.44
N LYS A 50 -0.14 -13.96 2.25
CA LYS A 50 1.01 -14.83 2.07
C LYS A 50 2.33 -14.07 1.93
N ASP A 51 2.34 -12.74 1.82
CA ASP A 51 3.56 -11.93 1.81
C ASP A 51 4.15 -11.82 3.23
N ILE A 52 4.59 -12.97 3.74
CA ILE A 52 5.26 -13.17 5.03
C ILE A 52 6.77 -13.32 4.84
N GLY A 53 7.53 -13.14 5.92
CA GLY A 53 8.99 -13.19 5.94
C GLY A 53 9.63 -11.82 5.79
N GLN A 54 10.73 -11.76 5.04
CA GLN A 54 11.47 -10.54 4.70
C GLN A 54 10.99 -9.98 3.36
N THR A 55 9.77 -9.45 3.39
CA THR A 55 9.10 -8.83 2.23
C THR A 55 9.28 -7.33 2.19
N LEU A 56 9.85 -6.71 3.23
CA LEU A 56 10.14 -5.28 3.23
C LEU A 56 11.45 -4.99 2.50
N GLU A 57 11.62 -3.76 2.02
CA GLU A 57 12.81 -3.37 1.27
C GLU A 57 14.05 -3.22 2.18
N LYS A 58 13.92 -2.48 3.29
CA LYS A 58 15.02 -2.30 4.25
C LYS A 58 15.03 -3.38 5.34
N ASN A 59 13.94 -4.13 5.50
CA ASN A 59 13.74 -5.17 6.52
C ASN A 59 14.05 -4.70 7.95
N THR A 60 13.90 -3.40 8.20
CA THR A 60 14.14 -2.80 9.51
C THR A 60 13.30 -1.54 9.69
N PHE A 61 12.69 -1.43 10.87
CA PHE A 61 12.01 -0.21 11.31
C PHE A 61 12.91 0.65 12.22
N GLY A 62 14.22 0.40 12.28
CA GLY A 62 15.14 1.08 13.20
C GLY A 62 15.37 0.26 14.46
N LYS A 63 15.26 0.86 15.65
CA LYS A 63 15.44 0.18 16.95
C LYS A 63 14.10 -0.30 17.52
N CYS A 64 14.05 -1.49 18.12
CA CYS A 64 12.82 -2.08 18.66
C CYS A 64 12.73 -1.90 20.19
N LYS A 65 11.68 -1.22 20.69
CA LYS A 65 11.43 -1.04 22.14
C LYS A 65 11.26 -2.37 22.88
N MET A 66 10.84 -3.42 22.19
CA MET A 66 10.65 -4.77 22.77
C MET A 66 11.96 -5.56 22.91
N GLN A 67 13.09 -5.02 22.46
CA GLN A 67 14.41 -5.66 22.60
C GLN A 67 15.41 -4.73 23.29
N PRO A 68 15.28 -4.51 24.61
CA PRO A 68 16.30 -3.79 25.36
C PRO A 68 17.61 -4.58 25.37
N ASN A 69 18.75 -3.91 25.18
CA ASN A 69 20.08 -4.54 25.16
C ASN A 69 20.77 -4.55 26.54
N GLY A 70 20.09 -4.10 27.60
CA GLY A 70 20.62 -4.06 28.96
C GLY A 70 21.58 -2.90 29.27
N SER A 71 22.03 -2.14 28.26
CA SER A 71 22.97 -1.01 28.40
C SER A 71 22.32 0.35 28.18
N GLY A 72 20.99 0.44 28.27
CA GLY A 72 20.23 1.67 27.98
C GLY A 72 19.88 1.88 26.51
N ASP A 73 20.23 0.92 25.64
CA ASP A 73 19.96 0.94 24.21
C ASP A 73 19.01 -0.19 23.78
N TYR A 74 18.54 -0.12 22.54
CA TYR A 74 17.61 -1.10 21.96
C TYR A 74 18.24 -1.77 20.74
N LEU A 75 18.01 -3.07 20.59
CA LEU A 75 18.49 -3.82 19.44
C LEU A 75 17.77 -3.38 18.14
N PRO A 76 18.47 -3.47 16.99
CA PRO A 76 17.86 -3.18 15.70
C PRO A 76 16.72 -4.16 15.42
N CYS A 77 15.59 -3.61 14.98
CA CYS A 77 14.40 -4.37 14.61
C CYS A 77 14.68 -5.18 13.35
N LYS A 78 14.50 -6.51 13.42
CA LYS A 78 14.38 -7.39 12.26
C LYS A 78 12.91 -7.43 11.85
N ALA A 79 12.55 -6.69 10.80
CA ALA A 79 11.18 -6.61 10.34
C ALA A 79 10.82 -7.87 9.54
N THR A 80 10.39 -8.91 10.24
CA THR A 80 9.93 -10.18 9.66
C THR A 80 8.47 -10.37 10.01
N ILE A 81 7.63 -10.44 8.98
CA ILE A 81 6.19 -10.62 9.16
C ILE A 81 5.90 -12.12 9.24
N THR A 82 5.26 -12.59 10.30
CA THR A 82 4.88 -14.00 10.44
C THR A 82 3.46 -14.27 9.97
N LYS A 83 2.58 -13.28 10.13
CA LYS A 83 1.17 -13.39 9.80
C LYS A 83 0.57 -12.01 9.56
N TRP A 84 -0.40 -11.94 8.65
CA TRP A 84 -1.28 -10.79 8.46
C TRP A 84 -2.66 -11.05 9.06
N SER A 85 -3.30 -10.00 9.56
CA SER A 85 -4.68 -9.97 10.04
C SER A 85 -5.43 -8.82 9.34
N GLY A 86 -6.76 -8.85 9.34
CA GLY A 86 -7.57 -7.79 8.70
C GLY A 86 -7.55 -7.81 7.17
N PHE A 87 -7.36 -8.99 6.56
CA PHE A 87 -7.42 -9.18 5.11
C PHE A 87 -8.85 -9.26 4.57
N TYR A 88 -9.02 -9.00 3.27
CA TYR A 88 -10.30 -9.10 2.59
C TYR A 88 -10.63 -10.56 2.23
N GLU A 89 -11.64 -11.14 2.88
CA GLU A 89 -11.96 -12.57 2.72
C GLU A 89 -12.79 -12.92 1.49
N LYS A 90 -13.46 -11.94 0.88
CA LYS A 90 -14.38 -12.18 -0.24
C LYS A 90 -13.66 -12.39 -1.58
N MET A 91 -12.37 -12.09 -1.66
CA MET A 91 -11.57 -12.27 -2.87
C MET A 91 -10.26 -13.00 -2.54
N ILE A 92 -9.95 -14.00 -3.34
CA ILE A 92 -8.72 -14.79 -3.24
C ILE A 92 -7.91 -14.59 -4.52
N LEU A 93 -6.64 -14.23 -4.36
CA LEU A 93 -5.69 -14.06 -5.45
C LEU A 93 -5.28 -15.42 -6.04
N SER A 94 -4.66 -15.42 -7.22
CA SER A 94 -4.21 -16.65 -7.89
C SER A 94 -3.19 -17.46 -7.08
N ASN A 95 -2.49 -16.84 -6.12
CA ASN A 95 -1.59 -17.52 -5.20
C ASN A 95 -2.34 -18.16 -4.00
N GLN A 96 -3.68 -18.21 -4.03
CA GLN A 96 -4.56 -18.57 -2.92
C GLN A 96 -4.40 -17.67 -1.69
N GLY A 97 -3.79 -16.49 -1.84
CA GLY A 97 -3.68 -15.49 -0.79
C GLY A 97 -4.91 -14.58 -0.76
N LYS A 98 -5.29 -14.12 0.43
CA LYS A 98 -6.30 -13.08 0.63
C LYS A 98 -5.67 -11.70 0.46
N ILE A 99 -6.43 -10.74 -0.05
CA ILE A 99 -5.93 -9.39 -0.32
C ILE A 99 -5.76 -8.61 0.97
N LEU A 100 -4.65 -7.90 1.10
CA LEU A 100 -4.43 -6.96 2.21
C LEU A 100 -5.14 -5.62 1.95
N LEU A 101 -5.71 -5.07 3.02
CA LEU A 101 -6.37 -3.77 3.08
C LEU A 101 -5.55 -2.81 3.92
N GLU A 102 -5.84 -1.52 3.83
CA GLU A 102 -5.18 -0.48 4.65
C GLU A 102 -5.28 -0.71 6.17
N ASP A 103 -6.33 -1.41 6.62
CA ASP A 103 -6.53 -1.78 8.03
C ASP A 103 -5.88 -3.11 8.40
N SER A 104 -5.25 -3.79 7.43
CA SER A 104 -4.52 -5.02 7.68
C SER A 104 -3.31 -4.76 8.60
N LYS A 105 -3.07 -5.68 9.52
CA LYS A 105 -1.99 -5.59 10.49
C LYS A 105 -1.07 -6.80 10.39
N GLY A 106 0.23 -6.54 10.49
CA GLY A 106 1.28 -7.55 10.47
C GLY A 106 1.71 -7.93 11.87
N THR A 107 1.99 -9.21 12.06
CA THR A 107 2.56 -9.78 13.28
C THR A 107 4.07 -9.98 13.10
N CYS A 108 4.86 -9.59 14.11
CA CYS A 108 6.30 -9.82 14.17
C CYS A 108 6.61 -10.73 15.37
N PRO A 109 7.57 -11.68 15.28
CA PRO A 109 7.92 -12.57 16.39
C PRO A 109 8.40 -11.81 17.64
N ILE A 110 8.91 -10.58 17.46
CA ILE A 110 9.44 -9.75 18.54
C ILE A 110 8.36 -8.86 19.17
N GLY A 111 7.54 -8.21 18.35
CA GLY A 111 6.52 -7.26 18.82
C GLY A 111 5.19 -7.93 19.19
N GLY A 112 5.01 -9.21 18.86
CA GLY A 112 3.76 -9.92 19.06
C GLY A 112 2.70 -9.61 17.99
N PRO A 113 1.43 -10.01 18.24
CA PRO A 113 0.35 -9.89 17.28
C PRO A 113 0.03 -8.43 16.94
N ASP A 114 -0.26 -8.18 15.66
CA ASP A 114 -0.75 -6.90 15.13
C ASP A 114 0.13 -5.69 15.54
N CYS A 115 1.45 -5.83 15.39
CA CYS A 115 2.41 -4.80 15.74
C CYS A 115 2.79 -3.88 14.57
N ILE A 116 2.63 -4.35 13.32
CA ILE A 116 2.91 -3.60 12.10
C ILE A 116 1.57 -3.13 11.53
N SER A 117 1.47 -1.85 11.19
CA SER A 117 0.32 -1.25 10.52
C SER A 117 0.73 -0.66 9.18
N VAL A 118 -0.18 -0.73 8.20
CA VAL A 118 -0.01 -0.03 6.93
C VAL A 118 -0.34 1.46 7.14
N LYS A 119 0.59 2.33 6.75
CA LYS A 119 0.45 3.79 6.82
C LYS A 119 0.02 4.39 5.50
N ASP A 120 0.53 3.83 4.42
CA ASP A 120 0.22 4.21 3.06
C ASP A 120 0.01 2.94 2.26
N HIS A 121 -1.14 2.83 1.59
CA HIS A 121 -1.50 1.63 0.83
C HIS A 121 -0.74 1.51 -0.49
N GLY A 122 0.06 2.52 -0.87
CA GLY A 122 0.91 2.53 -2.07
C GLY A 122 0.17 2.76 -3.38
N GLN A 123 -1.15 2.95 -3.35
CA GLN A 123 -1.91 3.25 -4.57
C GLN A 123 -1.88 4.74 -4.84
N THR A 124 -1.39 5.12 -6.01
CA THR A 124 -1.59 6.47 -6.55
C THR A 124 -2.87 6.48 -7.37
N SER A 125 -3.82 7.33 -7.01
CA SER A 125 -5.03 7.57 -7.81
C SER A 125 -4.67 8.31 -9.10
N GLU A 126 -5.03 7.74 -10.24
CA GLU A 126 -4.91 8.40 -11.53
C GLU A 126 -6.27 8.93 -11.97
N VAL A 127 -6.31 10.19 -12.42
CA VAL A 127 -7.51 10.79 -12.98
C VAL A 127 -7.74 10.17 -14.35
N THR A 128 -8.78 9.34 -14.47
CA THR A 128 -9.17 8.75 -15.76
C THR A 128 -10.25 9.60 -16.46
N LYS A 129 -10.45 9.38 -17.77
CA LYS A 129 -11.55 10.02 -18.52
C LYS A 129 -12.90 9.86 -17.82
N LYS A 130 -13.18 8.66 -17.29
CA LYS A 130 -14.40 8.39 -16.53
C LYS A 130 -14.48 9.20 -15.23
N ASN A 131 -13.36 9.51 -14.57
CA ASN A 131 -13.38 10.37 -13.39
C ASN A 131 -13.81 11.79 -13.78
N VAL A 132 -13.32 12.30 -14.91
CA VAL A 132 -13.70 13.63 -15.44
C VAL A 132 -15.16 13.65 -15.88
N GLU A 133 -15.61 12.66 -16.67
CA GLU A 133 -16.99 12.56 -17.17
C GLU A 133 -18.03 12.42 -16.04
N ASN A 134 -17.70 11.71 -14.96
CA ASN A 134 -18.60 11.52 -13.82
C ASN A 134 -18.49 12.64 -12.76
N SER A 135 -17.58 13.60 -12.94
CA SER A 135 -17.41 14.71 -12.00
C SER A 135 -18.28 15.90 -12.41
N LYS A 136 -18.77 16.65 -11.42
CA LYS A 136 -19.53 17.87 -11.69
C LYS A 136 -18.61 18.92 -12.32
N PRO A 137 -19.03 19.60 -13.40
CA PRO A 137 -18.20 20.58 -14.09
C PRO A 137 -17.78 21.76 -13.20
N GLU A 138 -18.63 22.15 -12.25
CA GLU A 138 -18.33 23.18 -11.24
C GLU A 138 -17.12 22.81 -10.38
N VAL A 139 -17.05 21.55 -9.92
CA VAL A 139 -15.95 21.03 -9.09
C VAL A 139 -14.66 20.93 -9.90
N LEU A 140 -14.76 20.52 -11.16
CA LEU A 140 -13.61 20.46 -12.07
C LEU A 140 -13.03 21.86 -12.34
N ASN A 141 -13.88 22.86 -12.53
CA ASN A 141 -13.44 24.25 -12.75
C ASN A 141 -12.81 24.88 -11.50
N GLU A 142 -13.21 24.47 -10.30
CA GLU A 142 -12.61 24.95 -9.04
C GLU A 142 -11.24 24.32 -8.78
N ILE A 143 -11.09 23.02 -9.05
CA ILE A 143 -9.82 22.30 -8.86
C ILE A 143 -8.81 22.66 -9.97
N PHE A 144 -9.29 22.85 -11.20
CA PHE A 144 -8.48 23.12 -12.38
C PHE A 144 -8.95 24.40 -13.12
N PRO A 145 -8.81 25.58 -12.49
CA PRO A 145 -9.21 26.83 -13.11
C PRO A 145 -8.37 27.10 -14.36
N GLY A 146 -9.04 27.24 -15.51
CA GLY A 146 -8.40 27.49 -16.80
C GLY A 146 -8.17 26.24 -17.67
N VAL A 147 -8.57 25.05 -17.21
CA VAL A 147 -8.62 23.84 -18.05
C VAL A 147 -10.04 23.69 -18.60
N ASN A 148 -10.21 23.79 -19.93
CA ASN A 148 -11.49 23.45 -20.54
C ASN A 148 -11.58 21.93 -20.75
N PHE A 149 -12.39 21.26 -19.93
CA PHE A 149 -12.57 19.81 -20.01
C PHE A 149 -13.44 19.36 -21.21
N GLU A 150 -14.11 20.29 -21.91
CA GLU A 150 -14.79 19.99 -23.19
C GLU A 150 -13.78 19.63 -24.30
N ASP A 151 -12.56 20.20 -24.25
CA ASP A 151 -11.48 19.90 -25.19
C ASP A 151 -10.73 18.59 -24.88
N LEU A 152 -10.89 18.00 -23.68
CA LEU A 152 -10.24 16.72 -23.33
C LEU A 152 -10.76 15.54 -24.16
N GLY A 153 -11.99 15.64 -24.69
CA GLY A 153 -12.51 14.69 -25.67
C GLY A 153 -11.67 14.66 -26.95
N ASN A 154 -11.11 15.80 -27.35
CA ASN A 154 -10.30 15.97 -28.56
C ASN A 154 -8.79 15.86 -28.32
N ALA A 155 -8.27 16.28 -27.16
CA ALA A 155 -6.81 16.30 -26.90
C ALA A 155 -6.17 14.90 -26.83
N VAL A 156 -6.92 13.85 -26.45
CA VAL A 156 -6.37 12.48 -26.39
C VAL A 156 -6.22 11.85 -27.79
N LEU A 157 -6.96 12.32 -28.80
CA LEU A 157 -6.78 11.88 -30.19
C LEU A 157 -5.42 12.29 -30.77
N MET A 158 -4.66 13.17 -30.11
CA MET A 158 -3.32 13.56 -30.53
C MET A 158 -2.18 12.79 -29.84
N ILE A 159 -2.48 11.94 -28.85
CA ILE A 159 -1.47 11.11 -28.16
C ILE A 159 -1.52 9.64 -28.64
N GLU A 160 -2.62 9.22 -29.29
CA GLU A 160 -2.77 7.88 -29.89
C GLU A 160 -2.36 7.83 -31.39
N LYS A 161 -1.32 8.57 -31.80
CA LYS A 161 -0.69 8.40 -33.11
C LYS A 161 0.77 7.99 -32.99
#